data_AF-A0A5K1DUN1-F1
#
_entry.id   AF-A0A5K1DUN1-F1
#
_cell.length_a   1.000
_cell.length_b   1.000
_cell.length_c   1.000
_cell.angle_alpha   90.00
_cell.angle_beta   90.00
_cell.angle_gamma   90.00
#
_symmetry.space_group_name_H-M   'P 1'
#
loop_
_entity.id
_entity.type
_entity.pdbx_description
1 polymer ?
#
loop_
_entity_poly.entity_id
_entity_poly.type
_entity_poly.pdbx_seq_one_letter_code
_entity_poly.pdbx_strand_id
1 'polypeptide(L)'
;MKMYCDNKSAINLANNPVLHDRTKHVEIDRHFIQERIDAKELVLPYMRSEDQTADVLTKALSSTSFERNVSKLGMFDMYAQLEGE
;
A
#
# COMPACT_ATOMS: atom_id res chain seq x y z
N MET A 1 10.50 1.50 9.87
CA MET A 1 10.02 1.49 8.47
C MET A 1 8.62 2.10 8.39
N LYS A 2 8.29 2.85 7.34
CA LYS A 2 6.91 3.35 7.12
C LYS A 2 6.25 2.51 6.03
N MET A 3 5.08 1.95 6.31
CA MET A 3 4.26 1.25 5.32
C MET A 3 2.94 1.99 5.19
N TYR A 4 2.73 2.63 4.04
CA TYR A 4 1.54 3.46 3.80
C TYR A 4 0.34 2.59 3.44
N CYS A 5 -0.80 2.86 4.08
CA CYS A 5 -2.04 2.13 3.84
C CYS A 5 -3.20 3.11 3.64
N ASP A 6 -4.09 2.82 2.69
CA ASP A 6 -5.31 3.60 2.44
C ASP A 6 -6.56 2.99 3.10
N ASN A 7 -6.46 1.75 3.57
CA ASN A 7 -7.52 1.08 4.30
C ASN A 7 -7.46 1.42 5.79
N LYS A 8 -8.26 2.40 6.21
CA LYS A 8 -8.38 2.80 7.62
C LYS A 8 -8.79 1.65 8.54
N SER A 9 -9.62 0.71 8.05
CA SER A 9 -10.02 -0.46 8.84
C SER A 9 -8.83 -1.39 9.11
N ALA A 10 -7.96 -1.60 8.13
CA ALA A 10 -6.75 -2.39 8.30
C ALA A 10 -5.75 -1.70 9.27
N ILE A 11 -5.57 -0.38 9.14
CA ILE A 11 -4.75 0.40 10.08
C ILE A 11 -5.30 0.29 11.51
N ASN A 12 -6.60 0.47 11.68
CA ASN A 12 -7.23 0.37 13.00
C ASN A 12 -7.11 -1.05 13.58
N LEU A 13 -7.30 -2.08 12.75
CA LEU A 13 -7.17 -3.47 13.18
C LEU A 13 -5.75 -3.81 13.64
N ALA A 14 -4.74 -3.21 13.01
CA ALA A 14 -3.32 -3.39 13.34
C ALA A 14 -2.83 -2.52 14.52
N ASN A 15 -3.60 -1.51 14.96
CA ASN A 15 -3.23 -0.66 16.11
C ASN A 15 -4.10 -0.90 17.33
N ASN A 16 -5.36 -1.31 17.14
CA ASN A 16 -6.30 -1.60 18.20
C ASN A 16 -6.92 -2.99 18.00
N PRO A 17 -6.36 -4.00 18.66
CA PRO A 17 -6.76 -5.41 18.62
C PRO A 17 -8.19 -5.77 19.05
N VAL A 18 -9.25 -5.13 18.54
CA VAL A 18 -10.62 -5.61 18.84
C VAL A 18 -10.88 -6.88 18.03
N LEU A 19 -10.90 -8.02 18.73
CA LEU A 19 -11.21 -9.31 18.13
C LEU A 19 -12.71 -9.38 17.85
N HIS A 20 -13.07 -9.43 16.57
CA HIS A 20 -14.40 -9.84 16.13
C HIS A 20 -14.28 -11.15 15.37
N ASP A 21 -15.30 -12.02 15.46
CA ASP A 21 -15.35 -13.31 14.75
C ASP A 21 -15.05 -13.20 13.23
N ARG A 22 -15.24 -12.00 12.65
CA ARG A 22 -14.97 -11.69 11.24
C ARG A 22 -13.48 -11.61 10.87
N THR A 23 -12.55 -11.60 11.83
CA THR A 23 -11.11 -11.40 11.57
C THR A 23 -10.26 -12.68 11.65
N LYS A 24 -10.87 -13.85 11.91
CA LYS A 24 -10.16 -15.14 12.05
C LYS A 24 -9.27 -15.50 10.84
N HIS A 25 -9.70 -15.14 9.64
CA HIS A 25 -8.96 -15.45 8.41
C HIS A 25 -7.70 -14.59 8.19
N VAL A 26 -7.48 -13.55 9.01
CA VAL A 26 -6.31 -12.65 8.96
C VAL A 26 -5.61 -12.54 10.33
N GLU A 27 -5.91 -13.44 11.27
CA GLU A 27 -5.43 -13.36 12.65
C GLU A 27 -3.91 -13.45 12.74
N ILE A 28 -3.30 -14.39 12.00
CA ILE A 28 -1.85 -14.60 11.97
C ILE A 28 -1.13 -13.35 11.46
N ASP A 29 -1.56 -12.84 10.30
CA ASP A 29 -0.94 -11.65 9.69
C ASP A 29 -1.08 -10.42 10.59
N ARG A 30 -2.23 -10.25 11.23
CA ARG A 30 -2.46 -9.17 12.19
C ARG A 30 -1.50 -9.26 13.38
N HIS A 31 -1.34 -10.44 13.97
CA HIS A 31 -0.41 -10.62 15.09
C HIS A 31 1.03 -10.28 14.67
N PHE A 32 1.47 -10.76 13.52
CA PHE A 32 2.78 -10.42 12.98
C PHE A 32 2.96 -8.91 12.80
N ILE A 33 2.00 -8.22 12.19
CA ILE A 33 2.09 -6.77 11.96
C ILE A 33 2.11 -6.01 13.30
N GLN A 34 1.27 -6.40 14.26
CA GLN A 34 1.21 -5.79 15.59
C GLN A 34 2.56 -5.90 16.31
N GLU A 35 3.19 -7.08 16.30
CA GLU A 35 4.51 -7.29 16.92
C GLU A 35 5.57 -6.33 16.34
N ARG A 36 5.54 -6.10 15.02
CA ARG A 36 6.45 -5.15 14.35
C ARG A 36 6.16 -3.69 14.73
N ILE A 37 4.89 -3.34 14.94
CA ILE A 37 4.50 -2.00 15.39
C ILE A 37 4.94 -1.78 16.84
N ASP A 38 4.70 -2.76 17.72
CA ASP A 38 5.06 -2.69 19.15
C ASP A 38 6.58 -2.64 19.35
N ALA A 39 7.33 -3.36 18.51
CA ALA A 39 8.79 -3.29 18.43
C ALA A 39 9.30 -1.96 17.82
N LYS A 40 8.40 -1.06 17.39
CA LYS A 40 8.69 0.22 16.69
C LYS A 40 9.47 0.06 15.39
N GLU A 41 9.46 -1.15 14.82
CA GLU A 41 10.08 -1.46 13.54
C GLU A 41 9.20 -0.99 12.37
N LEU A 42 7.88 -0.90 12.60
CA LEU A 42 6.87 -0.54 11.61
C LEU A 42 5.97 0.60 12.11
N VAL A 43 5.67 1.55 11.22
CA VAL A 43 4.61 2.56 11.40
C VAL A 43 3.68 2.50 10.20
N LEU A 44 2.37 2.55 10.46
CA LEU A 44 1.30 2.49 9.44
C LEU A 44 0.60 3.84 9.25
N PRO A 45 1.23 4.83 8.59
CA PRO A 45 0.55 6.07 8.25
C PRO A 45 -0.55 5.87 7.20
N TYR A 46 -1.64 6.62 7.35
CA TYR A 46 -2.70 6.69 6.36
C TYR A 46 -2.24 7.43 5.09
N MET A 47 -2.65 6.92 3.92
CA MET A 47 -2.49 7.55 2.62
C MET A 47 -3.84 7.54 1.88
N ARG A 48 -4.15 8.58 1.11
CA ARG A 48 -5.38 8.57 0.30
C ARG A 48 -5.25 7.53 -0.82
N SER A 49 -6.32 6.83 -1.16
CA SER A 49 -6.30 5.80 -2.22
C SER A 49 -5.83 6.35 -3.57
N GLU A 50 -6.16 7.61 -3.87
CA GLU A 50 -5.69 8.31 -5.07
C GLU A 50 -4.17 8.50 -5.16
N ASP A 51 -3.48 8.40 -4.02
CA ASP A 51 -2.03 8.53 -3.89
C ASP A 51 -1.34 7.18 -3.68
N GLN A 52 -2.09 6.10 -3.44
CA GLN A 52 -1.56 4.76 -3.23
C GLN A 52 -1.05 4.20 -4.56
N THR A 53 0.25 4.36 -4.80
CA THR A 53 0.86 3.98 -6.08
C THR A 53 0.85 2.45 -6.29
N ALA A 54 0.83 1.67 -5.20
CA ALA A 54 0.73 0.21 -5.24
C ALA A 54 -0.58 -0.30 -5.89
N ASP A 55 -1.62 0.55 -5.97
CA ASP A 55 -2.89 0.19 -6.61
C ASP A 55 -2.72 -0.14 -8.10
N VAL A 56 -1.70 0.43 -8.76
CA VAL A 56 -1.35 0.12 -10.16
C VAL A 56 -1.05 -1.37 -10.34
N LEU A 57 -0.53 -2.03 -9.30
CA LEU A 57 -0.12 -3.44 -9.36
C LEU A 57 -1.21 -4.40 -8.88
N THR A 58 -2.26 -3.91 -8.23
CA THR A 58 -3.25 -4.75 -7.52
C THR A 58 -4.69 -4.53 -7.96
N LYS A 59 -4.99 -3.45 -8.68
CA LYS A 59 -6.34 -3.06 -9.09
C LYS A 59 -6.40 -2.71 -10.57
N ALA A 60 -7.56 -2.93 -11.18
CA ALA A 60 -7.89 -2.31 -12.45
C ALA A 60 -8.29 -0.85 -12.21
N LEU A 61 -7.43 0.09 -12.61
CA LEU A 61 -7.65 1.53 -12.43
C LEU A 61 -8.22 2.17 -13.70
N SER A 62 -8.93 3.29 -13.54
CA SER A 62 -9.26 4.16 -14.68
C SER A 62 -7.97 4.71 -15.29
N SER A 63 -7.97 5.02 -16.59
CA SER A 63 -6.79 5.56 -17.29
C SER A 63 -6.19 6.77 -16.55
N THR A 64 -7.06 7.68 -16.10
CA THR A 64 -6.65 8.87 -15.33
C THR A 64 -5.95 8.54 -14.01
N SER A 65 -6.43 7.54 -13.26
CA SER A 65 -5.83 7.15 -11.98
C SER A 65 -4.55 6.34 -12.21
N PHE A 66 -4.53 5.51 -13.25
CA PHE A 66 -3.36 4.75 -13.67
C PHE A 66 -2.21 5.68 -14.07
N GLU A 67 -2.44 6.62 -14.99
CA GLU A 67 -1.44 7.58 -15.45
C GLU A 67 -0.88 8.43 -14.29
N ARG A 68 -1.76 8.94 -13.42
CA ARG A 68 -1.34 9.69 -12.24
C ARG A 68 -0.41 8.88 -11.34
N ASN A 69 -0.73 7.61 -11.06
CA ASN A 69 0.09 6.79 -10.19
C ASN A 69 1.36 6.29 -10.87
N VAL A 70 1.31 5.90 -12.15
CA VAL A 70 2.50 5.46 -12.91
C VAL A 70 3.53 6.59 -13.03
N SER A 71 3.10 7.84 -13.17
CA SER A 71 4.03 8.99 -13.19
C SER A 71 4.89 9.11 -11.92
N LYS A 72 4.43 8.55 -10.79
CA LYS A 72 5.14 8.54 -9.50
C LYS A 72 6.14 7.38 -9.37
N LEU A 73 6.11 6.39 -10.27
CA LEU A 73 6.99 5.21 -10.21
C LEU A 73 8.40 5.46 -10.75
N GLY A 74 8.65 6.63 -11.37
CA GLY A 74 9.96 6.94 -11.96
C GLY A 74 10.31 6.02 -13.13
N MET A 75 9.31 5.54 -13.87
CA MET A 75 9.53 4.73 -15.06
C MET A 75 10.25 5.56 -16.12
N PHE A 76 11.22 4.95 -16.78
CA PHE A 76 11.92 5.52 -17.92
C PHE A 76 11.68 4.65 -19.15
N ASP A 77 11.59 5.30 -20.31
CA ASP A 77 11.51 4.59 -21.57
C ASP A 77 12.91 4.15 -22.00
N MET A 78 13.13 2.84 -21.99
CA MET A 78 14.37 2.20 -22.42
C MET A 78 14.62 2.31 -23.93
N TYR A 79 13.61 2.68 -24.73
CA TYR A 79 13.71 2.81 -26.18
C TYR A 79 13.76 4.27 -26.67
N ALA A 80 13.54 5.25 -25.79
CA ALA A 80 13.58 6.67 -26.15
C ALA A 80 14.96 7.15 -26.68
N GLN A 81 16.02 6.36 -26.50
CA GLN A 81 17.36 6.65 -27.03
C GLN A 81 17.58 6.18 -28.48
N LEU A 82 16.66 5.40 -29.07
CA LEU A 82 16.84 4.82 -30.41
C LEU A 82 16.22 5.66 -31.54
N GLU A 83 15.52 6.76 -31.25
CA GLU A 83 14.91 7.64 -32.26
C GLU A 83 15.88 8.72 -32.79
N GLY A 84 17.19 8.52 -32.63
CA GLY A 84 18.19 9.51 -33.04
C GLY A 84 19.55 8.90 -33.39
N GLU A 85 19.60 8.04 -34.41
CA GLU A 85 20.78 7.79 -35.24
C GLU A 85 20.38 7.66 -36.72
#